data_AF-A0A382GUE7-F1
#
_entry.id   AF-A0A382GUE7-F1
#
_cell.length_a   1.000
_cell.length_b   1.000
_cell.length_c   1.000
_cell.angle_alpha   90.00
_cell.angle_beta   90.00
_cell.angle_gamma   90.00
#
_symmetry.space_group_name_H-M   'P 1'
#
loop_
_entity.id
_entity.type
_entity.pdbx_description
1 polymer ?
#
loop_
_entity_poly.entity_id
_entity_poly.type
_entity_poly.pdbx_seq_one_letter_code
_entity_poly.pdbx_strand_id
1 'polypeptide(L)' 'MKQNHNHNPKRHRGRSNGRRGPHGANASIESNGPEVKIRGNATQLCEKYQSLARDAVTSGDRIAAESYLQHAEHY' A
#
# COMPACT_ATOMS: atom_id res chain seq x y z
N MET A 1 34.74 -12.42 -36.11
CA MET A 1 33.29 -12.57 -36.38
C MET A 1 32.70 -13.56 -35.39
N LYS A 2 31.73 -13.12 -34.57
CA LYS A 2 30.56 -13.89 -34.05
C LYS A 2 29.92 -13.10 -32.90
N GLN A 3 28.96 -12.25 -33.28
CA GLN A 3 27.92 -11.69 -32.43
C GLN A 3 27.07 -12.83 -31.87
N ASN A 4 26.63 -12.77 -30.61
CA ASN A 4 25.47 -13.56 -30.18
C ASN A 4 24.61 -12.78 -29.20
N HIS A 5 23.39 -12.56 -29.63
CA HIS A 5 22.29 -11.84 -29.03
C HIS A 5 21.85 -12.50 -27.72
N ASN A 6 21.96 -11.82 -26.58
CA ASN A 6 21.24 -12.24 -25.39
C ASN A 6 20.05 -11.32 -25.16
N HIS A 7 18.87 -11.93 -25.22
CA HIS A 7 17.58 -11.27 -25.22
C HIS A 7 17.35 -10.60 -23.87
N ASN A 8 17.02 -9.32 -23.92
CA ASN A 8 16.41 -8.58 -22.83
C ASN A 8 14.92 -8.94 -22.77
N PRO A 9 14.39 -9.55 -21.69
CA PRO A 9 12.97 -9.54 -21.43
C PRO A 9 12.66 -8.30 -20.57
N LYS A 10 12.56 -7.14 -21.22
CA LYS A 10 11.92 -5.98 -20.61
C LYS A 10 10.41 -6.22 -20.64
N ARG A 11 9.81 -6.09 -19.44
CA ARG A 11 8.36 -5.94 -19.17
C ARG A 11 7.53 -7.22 -19.23
N HIS A 12 7.39 -7.84 -18.05
CA HIS A 12 6.06 -8.26 -17.61
C HIS A 12 5.65 -7.42 -16.39
N ARG A 13 4.93 -6.33 -16.66
CA ARG A 13 4.07 -5.66 -15.67
C ARG A 13 2.91 -6.62 -15.38
N GLY A 14 3.15 -7.58 -14.51
CA GLY A 14 2.13 -8.50 -13.99
C GLY A 14 1.95 -8.27 -12.50
N ARG A 15 0.85 -7.60 -12.14
CA ARG A 15 0.23 -7.55 -10.82
C ARG A 15 0.72 -8.65 -9.86
N SER A 16 1.70 -8.34 -9.00
CA SER A 16 1.98 -9.13 -7.80
C SER A 16 1.09 -8.58 -6.68
N ASN A 17 -0.21 -8.86 -6.78
CA ASN A 17 -1.18 -8.63 -5.73
C ASN A 17 -1.64 -10.01 -5.26
N GLY A 18 -0.94 -10.61 -4.29
CA GLY A 18 -1.43 -11.88 -3.72
C GLY A 18 -0.42 -12.84 -3.09
N ARG A 19 0.86 -12.50 -2.95
CA ARG A 19 1.79 -13.32 -2.15
C ARG A 19 2.24 -12.57 -0.90
N ARG A 20 1.28 -12.23 -0.03
CA ARG A 20 1.56 -12.03 1.39
C ARG A 20 1.83 -13.43 1.95
N GLY A 21 3.11 -13.82 1.99
CA GLY A 21 3.54 -14.96 2.79
C GLY A 21 3.14 -14.76 4.26
N PRO A 22 3.13 -15.81 5.08
CA PRO A 22 2.86 -15.70 6.51
C PRO A 22 4.03 -14.96 7.18
N HIS A 23 4.05 -13.63 7.05
CA HIS A 23 5.01 -12.82 7.78
C HIS A 23 4.45 -12.62 9.17
N GLY A 24 5.15 -13.19 10.14
CA GLY A 24 4.73 -13.30 11.53
C GLY A 24 4.33 -11.95 12.13
N ALA A 25 3.62 -12.03 13.25
CA ALA A 25 2.98 -10.95 14.00
C ALA A 25 3.83 -9.72 14.37
N ASN A 26 5.07 -9.60 13.88
CA ASN A 26 6.00 -8.48 14.08
C ASN A 26 6.52 -7.86 12.76
N ALA A 27 5.96 -8.27 11.61
CA ALA A 27 6.32 -7.66 10.33
C ALA A 27 5.79 -6.23 10.26
N SER A 28 6.67 -5.24 10.14
CA SER A 28 6.26 -3.88 9.81
C SER A 28 5.53 -3.88 8.47
N ILE A 29 4.25 -3.56 8.50
CA ILE A 29 3.41 -3.52 7.32
C ILE A 29 3.63 -2.16 6.64
N GLU A 30 3.91 -2.19 5.34
CA GLU A 30 3.99 -1.00 4.52
C GLU A 30 2.65 -0.77 3.82
N SER A 31 1.92 0.25 4.25
CA SER A 31 0.71 0.68 3.58
C SER A 31 1.02 1.77 2.56
N ASN A 32 0.60 1.55 1.32
CA ASN A 32 0.65 2.53 0.26
C ASN A 32 -0.72 3.22 0.18
N GLY A 33 -0.96 4.19 1.06
CA GLY A 33 -2.12 5.07 0.93
C GLY A 33 -1.98 6.00 -0.28
N PRO A 34 -3.08 6.64 -0.72
CA PRO A 34 -3.08 7.52 -1.90
C PRO A 34 -2.06 8.67 -1.81
N GLU A 35 -1.78 9.16 -0.59
CA GLU A 35 -0.87 10.28 -0.35
C GLU A 35 0.31 9.91 0.57
N VAL A 36 0.17 8.89 1.42
CA VAL A 36 1.14 8.62 2.49
C VAL A 36 1.52 7.14 2.54
N LYS A 37 2.83 6.88 2.42
CA LYS A 37 3.42 5.59 2.76
C LYS A 37 3.58 5.51 4.27
N ILE A 38 2.71 4.74 4.92
CA ILE A 38 2.76 4.55 6.36
C ILE A 38 3.38 3.18 6.63
N ARG A 39 4.42 3.13 7.45
CA ARG A 39 5.03 1.90 7.94
C ARG A 39 4.73 1.76 9.42
N GLY A 40 4.27 0.60 9.85
CA GLY A 40 3.95 0.34 11.26
C GLY A 40 3.32 -1.02 11.49
N ASN A 41 2.93 -1.29 12.73
CA ASN A 41 2.08 -2.42 13.04
C ASN A 41 0.64 -2.17 12.52
N ALA A 42 -0.15 -3.22 12.33
CA ALA A 42 -1.53 -3.15 11.84
C ALA A 42 -2.40 -2.18 12.66
N THR A 43 -2.35 -2.29 14.00
CA THR A 43 -3.08 -1.38 14.90
C THR A 43 -2.71 0.08 14.71
N GLN A 44 -1.42 0.38 14.55
CA GLN A 44 -0.94 1.75 14.35
C GLN A 44 -1.36 2.30 12.99
N LEU A 45 -1.40 1.43 11.97
CA LEU A 45 -1.90 1.78 10.64
C LEU A 45 -3.39 2.12 10.69
N CYS A 46 -4.19 1.29 11.35
CA CYS A 46 -5.62 1.53 11.54
C CYS A 46 -5.88 2.89 12.21
N GLU A 47 -5.24 3.15 13.35
CA GLU A 47 -5.39 4.42 14.08
C GLU A 47 -5.01 5.63 13.23
N LYS A 48 -3.92 5.52 12.45
CA LYS A 48 -3.46 6.60 11.59
C LYS A 48 -4.38 6.84 10.39
N TYR A 49 -4.97 5.79 9.83
CA TYR A 49 -5.99 5.95 8.78
C TYR A 49 -7.29 6.52 9.32
N GLN A 50 -7.70 6.18 10.55
CA GLN A 50 -8.86 6.80 11.18
C GLN A 50 -8.66 8.30 11.43
N SER A 51 -7.46 8.72 11.85
CA SER A 51 -7.16 10.15 12.01
C SER A 51 -7.18 10.87 10.66
N LEU A 52 -6.52 10.30 9.63
CA LEU A 52 -6.50 10.88 8.27
C LEU A 52 -7.90 10.98 7.66
N ALA A 53 -8.77 9.99 7.91
CA ALA A 53 -10.16 10.03 7.48
C ALA A 53 -10.92 11.19 8.11
N ARG A 54 -10.74 11.43 9.41
CA ARG A 54 -11.37 12.57 10.11
C ARG A 54 -10.90 13.91 9.55
N ASP A 55 -9.59 14.05 9.32
CA ASP A 55 -9.01 15.26 8.73
C ASP A 55 -9.54 15.52 7.30
N ALA A 56 -9.67 14.45 6.50
CA ALA A 56 -10.24 14.51 5.16
C ALA A 56 -11.73 14.91 5.18
N VAL A 57 -12.51 14.40 6.14
CA VAL A 57 -13.91 14.82 6.33
C VAL A 57 -13.99 16.31 6.69
N THR A 58 -13.16 16.78 7.62
CA THR A 58 -13.17 18.19 8.06
C THR A 58 -12.69 19.15 6.96
N SER A 59 -11.76 18.72 6.11
CA SER A 59 -11.30 19.51 4.94
C SER A 59 -12.26 19.47 3.75
N GLY A 60 -13.29 18.62 3.79
CA GLY A 60 -14.29 18.49 2.73
C GLY A 60 -13.89 17.54 1.59
N ASP A 61 -12.74 16.87 1.70
CA ASP A 61 -12.30 15.86 0.73
C ASP A 61 -12.92 14.49 1.06
N ARG A 62 -14.17 14.31 0.62
CA ARG A 62 -14.92 13.07 0.85
C ARG A 62 -14.32 11.85 0.15
N ILE A 63 -13.67 12.04 -1.01
CA ILE A 63 -13.07 10.93 -1.76
C ILE A 63 -11.85 10.41 -1.00
N ALA A 64 -11.01 11.31 -0.48
CA ALA A 64 -9.90 10.92 0.37
C ALA A 64 -10.38 10.25 1.66
N ALA A 65 -11.43 10.77 2.30
CA ALA A 65 -12.00 10.18 3.51
C ALA A 65 -12.45 8.72 3.32
N GLU A 66 -13.19 8.43 2.25
CA GLU A 66 -13.63 7.06 1.91
C GLU A 66 -12.44 6.14 1.64
N SER A 67 -11.43 6.64 0.91
CA SER A 67 -10.21 5.88 0.66
C SER A 67 -9.49 5.53 1.97
N TYR A 68 -9.36 6.48 2.90
CA TYR A 68 -8.73 6.25 4.20
C TYR A 68 -9.52 5.28 5.08
N LEU A 69 -10.85 5.36 5.08
CA LEU A 69 -11.69 4.42 5.84
C LEU A 69 -11.53 2.98 5.36
N GLN A 70 -11.49 2.76 4.04
CA GLN A 70 -11.21 1.43 3.49
C GLN A 70 -9.83 0.90 3.91
N HIS A 71 -8.82 1.77 3.99
CA HIS A 71 -7.51 1.37 4.51
C HIS A 71 -7.57 1.05 6.01
N ALA A 72 -8.33 1.81 6.81
CA ALA A 72 -8.52 1.52 8.23
C ALA A 72 -9.24 0.20 8.47
N GLU A 73 -10.19 -0.19 7.61
CA GLU A 73 -10.87 -1.49 7.69
C GLU A 73 -9.97 -2.67 7.29
N HIS A 74 -8.96 -2.42 6.45
CA HIS A 74 -8.04 -3.45 5.97
C HIS A 74 -6.89 -3.77 6.94
N TYR A 75 -6.58 -2.84 7.85
CA TYR A 75 -5.51 -3.00 8.85
C TYR A 75 -6.06 -3.21 10.25
#